data_AF-A0AAP6GB45-F1
#
_entry.id   AF-A0AAP6GB45-F1
#
_cell.length_a   1.000
_cell.length_b   1.000
_cell.length_c   1.000
_cell.angle_alpha   90.00
_cell.angle_beta   90.00
_cell.angle_gamma   90.00
#
_symmetry.space_group_name_H-M   'P 1'
#
loop_
_entity.id
_entity.type
_entity.pdbx_description
1 polymer ?
#
loop_
_entity_poly.entity_id
_entity_poly.type
_entity_poly.pdbx_seq_one_letter_code
_entity_poly.pdbx_strand_id
1 'polypeptide(L)'
;MFLPIMFGSGRKGGNFSQWISSMGGRTAKSGVLVTPETALTQGVVRACVTLLAESVAQLPCELYRREDDSRKRATEHPLYDIVHASPNQKDTSFEFNELRMGHLGLRGNSYSLIDRNGSGYITELIPVNPDKIAVLKGPDALPYYQLLDGSNQILPMRMVHHVKAFSLDGYLGLSPIQTNPDSIGLAMAVDEHAGRVFANGTTLSGVIERPHEAKAIGDQKVVNAILDSFTSRHSGLRNSFSVAMLQEGMQYKQLAMNNEQAQLLESRKYGAIEICRLYKIPPHMIGELERATNNNIEHQGLQFVIYTLLPWVKRIEAAMMRDLLLPQERKDLYIEFNLSGLLRADQKSRYESYALGRQWGWFSVNDIRRLENQPPIPGGDIYLTPLNMVSTGKLPQGISQATQEQIKEIEAILCRS
;
A
#
# COMPACT_ATOMS: atom_id res chain seq x y z
N MET A 1 -6.61 -15.25 -33.45
CA MET A 1 -7.55 -14.86 -34.54
C MET A 1 -8.78 -15.75 -34.40
N PHE A 2 -9.99 -15.20 -34.56
CA PHE A 2 -11.33 -15.80 -34.32
C PHE A 2 -12.02 -15.43 -32.99
N LEU A 3 -12.55 -14.20 -32.98
CA LEU A 3 -13.77 -13.82 -32.26
C LEU A 3 -14.97 -14.36 -33.05
N PRO A 4 -15.88 -15.17 -32.48
CA PRO A 4 -17.14 -15.47 -33.13
C PRO A 4 -18.12 -14.30 -32.92
N ILE A 5 -18.52 -13.76 -34.05
CA ILE A 5 -19.56 -12.76 -34.25
C ILE A 5 -20.88 -13.27 -33.66
N MET A 6 -21.45 -12.50 -32.73
CA MET A 6 -22.87 -12.55 -32.37
C MET A 6 -23.42 -11.12 -32.42
N PHE A 7 -23.74 -10.67 -33.63
CA PHE A 7 -24.60 -9.50 -33.84
C PHE A 7 -26.06 -9.93 -33.76
N GLY A 8 -26.82 -9.27 -32.89
CA GLY A 8 -28.27 -9.38 -32.80
C GLY A 8 -28.89 -8.07 -32.33
N SER A 9 -29.18 -7.20 -33.30
CA SER A 9 -30.11 -6.06 -33.32
C SER A 9 -30.18 -5.11 -32.12
N GLY A 10 -29.88 -3.84 -32.41
CA GLY A 10 -30.02 -2.72 -31.49
C GLY A 10 -31.40 -2.59 -30.84
N ARG A 11 -31.36 -2.29 -29.54
CA ARG A 11 -32.48 -1.71 -28.80
C ARG A 11 -31.99 -0.42 -28.17
N LYS A 12 -32.41 0.70 -28.77
CA LYS A 12 -32.31 2.05 -28.18
C LYS A 12 -33.18 2.09 -26.91
N GLY A 13 -32.68 2.75 -25.86
CA GLY A 13 -33.49 3.24 -24.75
C GLY A 13 -33.50 2.40 -23.48
N GLY A 14 -32.34 2.20 -22.85
CA GLY A 14 -32.27 1.96 -21.41
C GLY A 14 -31.89 3.29 -20.74
N ASN A 15 -32.74 3.82 -19.85
CA ASN A 15 -32.43 5.02 -19.06
C ASN A 15 -31.30 4.69 -18.07
N PHE A 16 -30.04 4.74 -18.52
CA PHE A 16 -28.87 4.79 -17.66
C PHE A 16 -28.82 6.19 -17.04
N SER A 17 -29.28 6.30 -15.80
CA SER A 17 -29.32 7.56 -15.08
C SER A 17 -27.95 7.86 -14.46
N GLN A 18 -27.43 9.07 -14.71
CA GLN A 18 -26.19 9.63 -14.18
C GLN A 18 -24.90 8.90 -14.59
N TRP A 19 -24.09 9.63 -15.37
CA TRP A 19 -22.67 9.34 -15.55
C TRP A 19 -21.94 9.68 -14.26
N ILE A 20 -21.38 8.68 -13.60
CA ILE A 20 -20.56 8.88 -12.42
C ILE A 20 -19.12 8.70 -12.91
N SER A 21 -18.41 9.81 -13.05
CA SER A 21 -17.03 9.80 -13.52
C SER A 21 -16.15 10.54 -12.54
N SER A 22 -15.02 9.91 -12.22
CA SER A 22 -13.90 10.55 -11.54
C SER A 22 -12.87 11.07 -12.54
N MET A 23 -13.22 11.36 -13.80
CA MET A 23 -12.25 11.85 -14.78
C MET A 23 -11.87 13.30 -14.51
N GLY A 24 -10.62 13.55 -14.10
CA GLY A 24 -10.03 14.88 -14.13
C GLY A 24 -8.91 15.09 -13.11
N GLY A 25 -7.82 15.71 -13.57
CA GLY A 25 -6.86 16.34 -12.65
C GLY A 25 -7.53 17.52 -11.94
N ARG A 26 -7.13 17.79 -10.70
CA ARG A 26 -7.59 18.97 -9.96
C ARG A 26 -6.43 19.93 -9.82
N THR A 27 -6.68 21.21 -10.07
CA THR A 27 -5.70 22.26 -9.79
C THR A 27 -5.66 22.47 -8.29
N ALA A 28 -4.47 22.31 -7.69
CA ALA A 28 -4.23 22.61 -6.29
C ALA A 28 -4.32 24.12 -6.05
N LYS A 29 -4.57 24.54 -4.80
CA LYS A 29 -4.52 25.96 -4.42
C LYS A 29 -3.16 26.61 -4.65
N SER A 30 -2.08 25.82 -4.71
CA SER A 30 -0.74 26.28 -5.10
C SER A 30 -0.62 26.65 -6.59
N GLY A 31 -1.65 26.39 -7.40
CA GLY A 31 -1.67 26.62 -8.85
C GLY A 31 -1.12 25.44 -9.68
N VAL A 32 -0.59 24.39 -9.04
CA VAL A 32 -0.07 23.20 -9.72
C VAL A 32 -1.21 22.28 -10.14
N LEU A 33 -1.18 21.81 -11.40
CA LEU A 33 -2.12 20.81 -11.90
C LEU A 33 -1.73 19.40 -11.40
N VAL A 34 -2.59 18.81 -10.58
CA VAL A 34 -2.36 17.47 -10.03
C VAL A 34 -3.18 16.45 -10.81
N THR A 35 -2.47 15.57 -11.51
CA THR A 35 -2.98 14.40 -12.24
C THR A 35 -2.29 13.14 -11.71
N PRO A 36 -2.82 11.94 -11.94
CA PRO A 36 -2.10 10.70 -11.60
C PRO A 36 -0.68 10.65 -12.18
N GLU A 37 -0.50 11.13 -13.41
CA GLU A 37 0.78 11.15 -14.11
C GLU A 37 1.74 12.17 -13.49
N THR A 38 1.28 13.39 -13.22
CA THR A 38 2.13 14.41 -12.58
C THR A 38 2.44 14.06 -11.13
N ALA A 39 1.50 13.46 -10.39
CA ALA A 39 1.70 13.00 -9.03
C ALA A 39 2.78 11.89 -8.95
N LEU A 40 2.84 10.98 -9.92
CA LEU A 40 3.90 9.95 -9.98
C LEU A 40 5.31 10.52 -10.20
N THR A 41 5.43 11.75 -10.74
CA THR A 41 6.75 12.40 -10.83
C THR A 41 7.27 12.82 -9.46
N GLN A 42 6.39 12.97 -8.46
CA GLN A 42 6.79 13.23 -7.09
C GLN A 42 7.31 11.93 -6.45
N GLY A 43 8.57 11.93 -5.99
CA GLY A 43 9.27 10.75 -5.49
C GLY A 43 8.61 10.02 -4.32
N VAL A 44 8.03 10.75 -3.36
CA VAL A 44 7.28 10.22 -2.21
C VAL A 44 5.98 9.56 -2.65
N VAL A 45 5.21 10.18 -3.55
CA VAL A 45 3.99 9.56 -4.08
C VAL A 45 4.33 8.27 -4.82
N ARG A 46 5.37 8.31 -5.68
CA ARG A 46 5.85 7.13 -6.39
C ARG A 46 6.24 6.02 -5.42
N ALA A 47 7.07 6.33 -4.42
CA ALA A 47 7.51 5.36 -3.42
C ALA A 47 6.34 4.75 -2.65
N CYS A 48 5.36 5.55 -2.24
CA CYS A 48 4.17 5.05 -1.55
C CYS A 48 3.35 4.10 -2.43
N VAL A 49 3.09 4.47 -3.69
CA VAL A 49 2.28 3.68 -4.61
C VAL A 49 3.00 2.38 -5.01
N THR A 50 4.28 2.45 -5.35
CA THR A 50 5.06 1.26 -5.72
C THR A 50 5.27 0.34 -4.54
N LEU A 51 5.56 0.85 -3.34
CA LEU A 51 5.68 0.03 -2.14
C LEU A 51 4.39 -0.76 -1.87
N LEU A 52 3.22 -0.12 -1.97
CA LEU A 52 1.94 -0.82 -1.82
C LEU A 52 1.73 -1.85 -2.94
N ALA A 53 2.05 -1.50 -4.18
CA ALA A 53 1.84 -2.37 -5.33
C ALA A 53 2.72 -3.62 -5.27
N GLU A 54 4.02 -3.45 -5.08
CA GLU A 54 5.00 -4.53 -4.91
C GLU A 54 4.68 -5.37 -3.67
N SER A 55 4.28 -4.73 -2.56
CA SER A 55 3.95 -5.45 -1.32
C SER A 55 2.72 -6.35 -1.45
N VAL A 56 1.75 -5.97 -2.28
CA VAL A 56 0.58 -6.82 -2.59
C VAL A 56 0.94 -7.87 -3.64
N ALA A 57 1.71 -7.49 -4.66
CA ALA A 57 2.11 -8.37 -5.76
C ALA A 57 2.97 -9.56 -5.32
N GLN A 58 3.84 -9.38 -4.32
CA GLN A 58 4.67 -10.45 -3.77
C GLN A 58 3.89 -11.49 -2.95
N LEU A 59 2.64 -11.20 -2.57
CA LEU A 59 1.84 -12.11 -1.75
C LEU A 59 1.28 -13.24 -2.61
N PRO A 60 1.54 -14.52 -2.26
CA PRO A 60 0.92 -15.63 -2.95
C PRO A 60 -0.62 -15.56 -2.77
N CYS A 61 -1.34 -15.50 -3.89
CA CYS A 61 -2.79 -15.63 -3.91
C CYS A 61 -3.16 -17.08 -4.20
N GLU A 62 -4.01 -17.67 -3.36
CA GLU A 62 -4.40 -19.07 -3.48
C GLU A 62 -5.92 -19.23 -3.34
N LEU A 63 -6.46 -20.20 -4.07
CA LEU A 63 -7.84 -20.64 -3.93
C LEU A 63 -7.88 -21.85 -2.98
N TYR A 64 -8.68 -21.73 -1.94
CA TYR A 64 -8.86 -22.76 -0.92
C TYR A 64 -10.27 -23.32 -0.93
N ARG A 65 -10.38 -24.59 -0.56
CA ARG A 65 -11.62 -25.29 -0.22
C ARG A 65 -11.70 -25.45 1.30
N ARG A 66 -12.85 -25.09 1.87
CA ARG A 66 -13.19 -25.31 3.27
C ARG A 66 -13.46 -26.80 3.49
N GLU A 67 -12.77 -27.37 4.45
CA GLU A 67 -13.03 -28.70 5.00
C GLU A 67 -13.27 -28.54 6.52
N ASP A 68 -13.88 -29.53 7.19
CA ASP A 68 -14.46 -29.37 8.54
C ASP A 68 -13.50 -28.77 9.59
N ASP A 69 -12.22 -29.18 9.61
CA ASP A 69 -11.19 -28.63 10.52
C ASP A 69 -9.90 -28.21 9.78
N SER A 70 -9.97 -28.05 8.45
CA SER A 70 -8.80 -27.68 7.64
C SER A 70 -9.14 -26.92 6.36
N ARG A 71 -8.11 -26.39 5.68
CA ARG A 71 -8.25 -25.81 4.34
C ARG A 71 -7.33 -26.56 3.37
N LYS A 72 -7.86 -26.92 2.21
CA LYS A 72 -7.09 -27.55 1.13
C LYS A 72 -7.00 -26.63 -0.07
N ARG A 73 -5.83 -26.53 -0.69
CA ARG A 73 -5.69 -25.77 -1.96
C ARG A 73 -6.54 -26.44 -3.04
N ALA A 74 -7.39 -25.67 -3.70
CA ALA A 74 -8.30 -26.15 -4.73
C ALA A 74 -7.61 -26.15 -6.11
N THR A 75 -6.50 -26.87 -6.24
CA THR A 75 -5.66 -26.91 -7.46
C THR A 75 -6.37 -27.47 -8.69
N GLU A 76 -7.42 -28.27 -8.49
CA GLU A 76 -8.23 -28.86 -9.56
C GLU A 76 -9.21 -27.87 -10.19
N HIS A 77 -9.48 -26.73 -9.54
CA HIS A 77 -10.47 -25.77 -10.01
C HIS A 77 -9.88 -24.89 -11.13
N PRO A 78 -10.58 -24.65 -12.26
CA PRO A 78 -10.06 -23.86 -13.37
C PRO A 78 -9.58 -22.45 -12.99
N LEU A 79 -10.23 -21.83 -12.00
CA LEU A 79 -9.85 -20.52 -11.47
C LEU A 79 -8.50 -20.50 -10.73
N TYR A 80 -8.01 -21.65 -10.26
CA TYR A 80 -6.78 -21.71 -9.46
C TYR A 80 -5.58 -21.14 -10.23
N ASP A 81 -5.39 -21.56 -11.47
CA ASP A 81 -4.26 -21.13 -12.30
C ASP A 81 -4.32 -19.64 -12.65
N ILE A 82 -5.53 -19.13 -12.92
CA ILE A 82 -5.79 -17.72 -13.23
C ILE A 82 -5.47 -16.80 -12.06
N VAL A 83 -5.79 -17.24 -10.83
CA VAL A 83 -5.53 -16.45 -9.61
C VAL A 83 -4.07 -16.58 -9.16
N HIS A 84 -3.51 -17.78 -9.27
CA HIS A 84 -2.21 -18.10 -8.70
C HIS A 84 -1.04 -17.74 -9.62
N ALA A 85 -1.11 -18.11 -10.91
CA ALA A 85 0.02 -18.09 -11.81
C ALA A 85 -0.11 -17.05 -12.93
N SER A 86 -1.14 -17.19 -13.77
CA SER A 86 -1.28 -16.42 -15.01
C SER A 86 -2.71 -15.94 -15.21
N PRO A 87 -3.04 -14.69 -14.82
CA PRO A 87 -4.38 -14.16 -14.96
C PRO A 87 -4.80 -13.93 -16.41
N ASN A 88 -3.83 -13.70 -17.30
CA ASN A 88 -4.05 -13.57 -18.73
C ASN A 88 -2.81 -14.06 -19.51
N GLN A 89 -2.90 -14.12 -20.84
CA GLN A 89 -1.82 -14.64 -21.69
C GLN A 89 -0.50 -13.85 -21.65
N LYS A 90 -0.54 -12.61 -21.17
CA LYS A 90 0.57 -11.66 -21.27
C LYS A 90 1.27 -11.43 -19.92
N ASP A 91 0.50 -11.23 -18.88
CA ASP A 91 0.94 -10.76 -17.57
C ASP A 91 1.03 -11.94 -16.59
N THR A 92 2.06 -11.92 -15.76
CA THR A 92 2.18 -12.81 -14.60
C THR A 92 1.25 -12.37 -13.46
N SER A 93 0.99 -13.25 -12.48
CA SER A 93 0.23 -12.90 -11.28
C SER A 93 0.84 -11.72 -10.52
N PHE A 94 2.18 -11.60 -10.51
CA PHE A 94 2.87 -10.46 -9.90
C PHE A 94 2.55 -9.15 -10.62
N GLU A 95 2.80 -9.07 -11.93
CA GLU A 95 2.58 -7.87 -12.73
C GLU A 95 1.11 -7.43 -12.71
N PHE A 96 0.18 -8.38 -12.72
CA PHE A 96 -1.24 -8.09 -12.67
C PHE A 96 -1.68 -7.51 -11.31
N ASN A 97 -1.21 -8.09 -10.21
CA ASN A 97 -1.53 -7.57 -8.88
C ASN A 97 -0.83 -6.23 -8.61
N GLU A 98 0.39 -6.04 -9.12
CA GLU A 98 1.11 -4.78 -9.09
C GLU A 98 0.33 -3.70 -9.84
N LEU A 99 -0.05 -3.95 -11.09
CA LEU A 99 -0.85 -3.04 -11.92
C LEU A 99 -2.19 -2.71 -11.25
N ARG A 100 -2.88 -3.74 -10.72
CA ARG A 100 -4.16 -3.58 -10.02
C ARG A 100 -4.02 -2.65 -8.82
N MET A 101 -3.01 -2.86 -7.99
CA MET A 101 -2.80 -2.05 -6.80
C MET A 101 -2.30 -0.64 -7.15
N GLY A 102 -1.50 -0.50 -8.20
CA GLY A 102 -1.13 0.81 -8.77
C GLY A 102 -2.34 1.61 -9.23
N HIS A 103 -3.28 0.99 -9.96
CA HIS A 103 -4.54 1.62 -10.35
C HIS A 103 -5.38 2.04 -9.12
N LEU A 104 -5.46 1.20 -8.09
CA LEU A 104 -6.15 1.53 -6.84
C LEU A 104 -5.47 2.70 -6.10
N GLY A 105 -4.14 2.72 -6.02
CA GLY A 105 -3.39 3.79 -5.36
C GLY A 105 -3.54 5.14 -6.06
N LEU A 106 -3.54 5.15 -7.40
CA LEU A 106 -3.61 6.38 -8.18
C LEU A 106 -5.05 6.87 -8.39
N ARG A 107 -5.95 5.97 -8.81
CA ARG A 107 -7.30 6.32 -9.28
C ARG A 107 -8.41 5.85 -8.35
N GLY A 108 -8.09 5.12 -7.28
CA GLY A 108 -9.07 4.56 -6.35
C GLY A 108 -9.89 3.40 -6.92
N ASN A 109 -9.66 3.03 -8.19
CA ASN A 109 -10.44 2.05 -8.92
C ASN A 109 -9.52 1.19 -9.77
N SER A 110 -9.77 -0.11 -9.79
CA SER A 110 -9.13 -1.04 -10.71
C SER A 110 -10.18 -1.91 -11.38
N TYR A 111 -10.02 -2.10 -12.68
CA TYR A 111 -10.96 -2.82 -13.54
C TYR A 111 -10.23 -3.91 -14.31
N SER A 112 -10.87 -5.07 -14.41
CA SER A 112 -10.43 -6.15 -15.30
C SER A 112 -11.65 -6.74 -16.00
N LEU A 113 -11.57 -6.93 -17.31
CA LEU A 113 -12.60 -7.66 -18.05
C LEU A 113 -12.49 -9.14 -17.73
N ILE A 114 -13.64 -9.76 -17.52
CA ILE A 114 -13.74 -11.19 -17.22
C ILE A 114 -14.16 -11.89 -18.51
N ASP A 115 -13.24 -12.62 -19.12
CA ASP A 115 -13.59 -13.53 -20.21
C ASP A 115 -14.03 -14.89 -19.64
N ARG A 116 -15.04 -15.49 -20.27
CA ARG A 116 -15.60 -16.77 -19.84
C ARG A 116 -15.78 -17.70 -21.02
N ASN A 117 -15.47 -18.97 -20.82
CA ASN A 117 -15.76 -20.01 -21.80
C ASN A 117 -17.27 -20.31 -21.89
N GLY A 118 -17.67 -21.13 -22.87
CA GLY A 118 -19.06 -21.54 -23.08
C GLY A 118 -19.71 -22.26 -21.90
N SER A 119 -18.90 -22.85 -21.01
CA SER A 119 -19.36 -23.50 -19.77
C SER A 119 -19.50 -22.52 -18.60
N GLY A 120 -19.16 -21.24 -18.79
CA GLY A 120 -19.26 -20.20 -17.77
C GLY A 120 -18.06 -20.08 -16.83
N TYR A 121 -17.00 -20.87 -17.02
CA TYR A 121 -15.74 -20.72 -16.27
C TYR A 121 -14.91 -19.58 -16.84
N ILE A 122 -14.21 -18.88 -15.95
CA ILE A 122 -13.33 -17.78 -16.33
C ILE A 122 -12.12 -18.36 -17.05
N THR A 123 -11.76 -17.74 -18.17
CA THR A 123 -10.58 -18.07 -18.97
C THR A 123 -9.47 -17.06 -18.74
N GLU A 124 -9.81 -15.77 -18.72
CA GLU A 124 -8.84 -14.68 -18.62
C GLU A 124 -9.39 -13.47 -17.85
N LEU A 125 -8.47 -12.75 -17.21
CA LEU A 125 -8.68 -11.46 -16.57
C LEU A 125 -7.83 -10.39 -17.26
N ILE A 126 -8.46 -9.58 -18.09
CA ILE A 126 -7.77 -8.58 -18.91
C ILE A 126 -7.82 -7.23 -18.17
N PRO A 127 -6.71 -6.71 -17.63
CA PRO A 127 -6.71 -5.42 -16.97
C PRO A 127 -7.01 -4.29 -17.96
N VAL A 128 -7.83 -3.32 -17.54
CA VAL A 128 -8.15 -2.13 -18.34
C VAL A 128 -7.74 -0.89 -17.58
N ASN A 129 -7.18 0.09 -18.29
CA ASN A 129 -6.88 1.39 -17.70
C ASN A 129 -8.20 2.04 -17.21
N PRO A 130 -8.29 2.43 -15.92
CA PRO A 130 -9.49 3.04 -15.38
C PRO A 130 -9.97 4.31 -16.12
N ASP A 131 -9.08 5.04 -16.80
CA ASP A 131 -9.48 6.23 -17.59
C ASP A 131 -10.30 5.88 -18.83
N LYS A 132 -10.25 4.62 -19.27
CA LYS A 132 -11.01 4.11 -20.41
C LYS A 132 -12.36 3.50 -20.01
N ILE A 133 -12.76 3.65 -18.75
CA ILE A 133 -14.02 3.09 -18.24
C ILE A 133 -14.84 4.20 -17.57
N ALA A 134 -16.10 4.30 -17.99
CA ALA A 134 -17.10 5.08 -17.29
C ALA A 134 -18.07 4.15 -16.54
N VAL A 135 -18.36 4.49 -15.28
CA VAL A 135 -19.34 3.74 -14.47
C VAL A 135 -20.70 4.40 -14.57
N LEU A 136 -21.69 3.62 -14.98
CA LEU A 136 -23.08 4.01 -15.11
C LEU A 136 -23.89 3.30 -14.05
N LYS A 137 -24.91 3.99 -13.50
CA LYS A 137 -25.89 3.34 -12.64
C LYS A 137 -27.01 2.74 -13.51
N GLY A 138 -27.13 1.42 -13.47
CA GLY A 138 -28.18 0.68 -14.15
C GLY A 138 -29.55 0.89 -13.52
N PRO A 139 -30.65 0.58 -14.26
CA PRO A 139 -32.01 0.65 -13.74
C PRO A 139 -32.28 -0.38 -12.62
N ASP A 140 -31.48 -1.45 -12.57
CA ASP A 140 -31.42 -2.48 -11.52
C ASP A 140 -30.58 -2.04 -10.29
N ALA A 141 -30.14 -0.78 -10.27
CA ALA A 141 -29.21 -0.21 -9.29
C ALA A 141 -27.82 -0.88 -9.25
N LEU A 142 -27.48 -1.72 -10.22
CA LEU A 142 -26.16 -2.32 -10.37
C LEU A 142 -25.25 -1.43 -11.23
N PRO A 143 -23.91 -1.54 -11.06
CA PRO A 143 -22.97 -0.83 -11.91
C PRO A 143 -22.93 -1.45 -13.32
N TYR A 144 -22.96 -0.58 -14.32
CA TYR A 144 -22.64 -0.90 -15.71
C TYR A 144 -21.38 -0.15 -16.11
N TYR A 145 -20.59 -0.75 -16.99
CA TYR A 145 -19.27 -0.24 -17.37
C TYR A 145 -19.25 0.07 -18.85
N GLN A 146 -19.06 1.33 -19.20
CA GLN A 146 -18.94 1.78 -20.58
C GLN A 146 -17.46 1.90 -20.96
N LEU A 147 -17.05 1.14 -21.97
CA LEU A 147 -15.69 1.20 -22.53
C LEU A 147 -15.55 2.43 -23.43
N LEU A 148 -14.58 3.29 -23.13
CA LEU A 148 -14.31 4.54 -23.85
C LEU A 148 -13.23 4.37 -24.95
N ASP A 149 -13.07 3.16 -25.47
CA ASP A 149 -12.08 2.79 -26.49
C ASP A 149 -12.56 3.03 -27.94
N GLY A 150 -13.67 3.75 -28.10
CA GLY A 150 -14.31 4.02 -29.38
C GLY A 150 -15.43 3.04 -29.74
N SER A 151 -15.46 1.84 -29.14
CA SER A 151 -16.60 0.91 -29.29
C SER A 151 -17.84 1.40 -28.55
N ASN A 152 -17.63 2.16 -27.47
CA ASN A 152 -18.66 2.63 -26.56
C ASN A 152 -19.56 1.51 -26.00
N GLN A 153 -19.01 0.30 -25.92
CA GLN A 153 -19.72 -0.89 -25.47
C GLN A 153 -20.04 -0.78 -23.98
N ILE A 154 -21.29 -1.07 -23.62
CA ILE A 154 -21.75 -1.12 -22.24
C ILE A 154 -21.74 -2.58 -21.78
N LEU A 155 -20.98 -2.85 -20.72
CA LEU A 155 -20.83 -4.16 -20.11
C LEU A 155 -21.58 -4.22 -18.77
N PRO A 156 -22.32 -5.30 -18.49
CA PRO A 156 -22.95 -5.50 -17.19
C PRO A 156 -21.92 -5.88 -16.12
N MET A 157 -22.27 -5.69 -14.83
CA MET A 157 -21.41 -6.01 -13.68
C MET A 157 -20.75 -7.38 -13.75
N ARG A 158 -21.47 -8.41 -14.24
CA ARG A 158 -20.94 -9.78 -14.30
C ARG A 158 -19.71 -9.95 -15.22
N MET A 159 -19.46 -9.03 -16.15
CA MET A 159 -18.37 -9.11 -17.13
C MET A 159 -17.14 -8.28 -16.73
N VAL A 160 -17.20 -7.55 -15.61
CA VAL A 160 -16.11 -6.67 -15.17
C VAL A 160 -15.82 -6.92 -13.70
N HIS A 161 -14.59 -7.29 -13.41
CA HIS A 161 -14.07 -7.32 -12.06
C HIS A 161 -13.69 -5.90 -11.65
N HIS A 162 -14.44 -5.32 -10.71
CA HIS A 162 -14.21 -3.96 -10.23
C HIS A 162 -13.82 -3.95 -8.76
N VAL A 163 -12.57 -3.57 -8.51
CA VAL A 163 -12.08 -3.29 -7.16
C VAL A 163 -12.13 -1.79 -6.91
N LYS A 164 -12.78 -1.42 -5.81
CA LYS A 164 -12.97 -0.04 -5.37
C LYS A 164 -12.21 0.18 -4.08
N ALA A 165 -11.45 1.25 -3.98
CA ALA A 165 -10.91 1.76 -2.72
C ALA A 165 -12.03 2.33 -1.83
N PHE A 166 -11.74 3.35 -1.02
CA PHE A 166 -12.77 4.04 -0.25
C PHE A 166 -13.77 4.73 -1.19
N SER A 167 -15.08 4.59 -0.92
CA SER A 167 -16.16 5.08 -1.81
C SER A 167 -17.22 5.76 -0.95
N LEU A 168 -17.80 6.86 -1.46
CA LEU A 168 -18.90 7.59 -0.79
C LEU A 168 -20.28 7.22 -1.35
N ASP A 169 -20.35 6.83 -2.61
CA ASP A 169 -21.59 6.52 -3.34
C ASP A 169 -21.84 5.01 -3.47
N GLY A 170 -20.83 4.19 -3.19
CA GLY A 170 -20.85 2.73 -3.37
C GLY A 170 -20.59 2.28 -4.81
N TYR A 171 -20.53 3.18 -5.79
CA TYR A 171 -20.33 2.87 -7.21
C TYR A 171 -18.89 3.13 -7.66
N LEU A 172 -18.24 4.18 -7.15
CA LEU A 172 -16.86 4.54 -7.50
C LEU A 172 -15.99 4.68 -6.26
N GLY A 173 -14.77 4.15 -6.35
CA GLY A 173 -13.71 4.49 -5.42
C GLY A 173 -13.25 5.94 -5.63
N LEU A 174 -12.92 6.61 -4.54
CA LEU A 174 -12.28 7.92 -4.56
C LEU A 174 -10.78 7.75 -4.83
N SER A 175 -10.26 8.53 -5.76
CA SER A 175 -8.83 8.64 -5.98
C SER A 175 -8.18 9.36 -4.78
N PRO A 176 -7.15 8.77 -4.15
CA PRO A 176 -6.39 9.45 -3.10
C PRO A 176 -5.80 10.78 -3.59
N ILE A 177 -5.36 10.82 -4.86
CA ILE A 177 -4.76 11.98 -5.49
C ILE A 177 -5.79 13.10 -5.70
N GLN A 178 -7.00 12.77 -6.18
CA GLN A 178 -8.05 13.78 -6.42
C GLN A 178 -8.71 14.29 -5.14
N THR A 179 -8.64 13.52 -4.07
CA THR A 179 -9.16 13.93 -2.76
C THR A 179 -8.22 14.94 -2.11
N ASN A 180 -6.90 14.78 -2.29
CA ASN A 180 -5.87 15.61 -1.65
C ASN A 180 -4.92 16.30 -2.66
N PRO A 181 -5.43 17.06 -3.64
CA PRO A 181 -4.58 17.75 -4.62
C PRO A 181 -3.78 18.87 -3.97
N ASP A 182 -4.29 19.51 -2.92
CA ASP A 182 -3.61 20.63 -2.25
C ASP A 182 -2.29 20.18 -1.59
N SER A 183 -2.28 19.06 -0.87
CA SER A 183 -1.08 18.53 -0.21
C SER A 183 -0.01 18.11 -1.23
N ILE A 184 -0.42 17.39 -2.27
CA ILE A 184 0.49 16.92 -3.33
C ILE A 184 1.00 18.11 -4.15
N GLY A 185 0.10 19.02 -4.55
CA GLY A 185 0.44 20.20 -5.33
C GLY A 185 1.30 21.20 -4.56
N LEU A 186 1.18 21.27 -3.23
CA LEU A 186 2.10 22.03 -2.38
C LEU A 186 3.49 21.38 -2.36
N ALA A 187 3.58 20.07 -2.14
CA ALA A 187 4.86 19.37 -2.17
C ALA A 187 5.59 19.53 -3.52
N MET A 188 4.85 19.40 -4.63
CA MET A 188 5.37 19.66 -5.97
C MET A 188 5.84 21.10 -6.16
N ALA A 189 5.07 22.08 -5.68
CA ALA A 189 5.46 23.50 -5.77
C ALA A 189 6.71 23.81 -4.94
N VAL A 190 6.85 23.20 -3.75
CA VAL A 190 8.04 23.33 -2.91
C VAL A 190 9.26 22.71 -3.59
N ASP A 191 9.11 21.52 -4.18
CA ASP A 191 10.17 20.86 -4.94
C ASP A 191 10.59 21.70 -6.17
N GLU A 192 9.63 22.27 -6.89
CA GLU A 192 9.89 23.17 -8.02
C GLU A 192 10.58 24.47 -7.57
N HIS A 193 10.11 25.08 -6.48
CA HIS A 193 10.75 26.25 -5.89
C HIS A 193 12.19 25.94 -5.49
N ALA A 194 12.43 24.83 -4.80
CA ALA A 194 13.78 24.38 -4.45
C ALA A 194 14.63 24.18 -5.71
N GLY A 195 14.12 23.48 -6.71
CA GLY A 195 14.80 23.27 -8.00
C GLY A 195 15.17 24.58 -8.69
N ARG A 196 14.26 25.57 -8.70
CA ARG A 196 14.51 26.90 -9.27
C ARG A 196 15.54 27.69 -8.46
N VAL A 197 15.51 27.63 -7.13
CA VAL A 197 16.52 28.25 -6.25
C VAL A 197 17.91 27.68 -6.58
N PHE A 198 18.03 26.36 -6.69
CA PHE A 198 19.30 25.70 -7.02
C PHE A 198 19.75 25.97 -8.46
N ALA A 199 18.82 25.94 -9.42
CA ALA A 199 19.14 26.16 -10.82
C ALA A 199 19.58 27.59 -11.11
N ASN A 200 18.89 28.57 -10.53
CA ASN A 200 19.16 29.97 -10.80
C ASN A 200 20.26 30.53 -9.89
N GLY A 201 20.57 29.89 -8.75
CA GLY A 201 21.55 30.38 -7.76
C GLY A 201 21.18 31.74 -7.15
N THR A 202 20.06 32.33 -7.57
CA THR A 202 19.63 33.69 -7.29
C THR A 202 18.11 33.78 -7.14
N THR A 203 17.57 33.33 -6.02
CA THR A 203 16.35 33.93 -5.49
C THR A 203 16.76 35.23 -4.80
N LEU A 204 16.76 36.33 -5.55
CA LEU A 204 17.07 37.67 -5.02
C LEU A 204 18.34 37.70 -4.13
N SER A 205 19.39 36.94 -4.49
CA SER A 205 20.45 36.63 -3.51
C SER A 205 21.31 37.82 -3.10
N GLY A 206 21.13 38.99 -3.70
CA GLY A 206 21.71 40.20 -3.18
C GLY A 206 21.22 41.45 -3.88
N VAL A 207 21.49 42.58 -3.24
CA VAL A 207 21.30 43.90 -3.83
C VAL A 207 22.68 44.38 -4.26
N ILE A 208 22.78 44.85 -5.51
CA ILE A 208 23.96 45.58 -5.97
C ILE A 208 23.77 47.02 -5.50
N GLU A 209 24.45 47.37 -4.42
CA GLU A 209 24.42 48.71 -3.85
C GLU A 209 25.48 49.57 -4.54
N ARG A 210 25.07 50.72 -5.07
CA ARG A 210 25.97 51.71 -5.67
C ARG A 210 26.32 52.80 -4.64
N PRO A 211 27.56 53.30 -4.60
CA PRO A 211 27.93 54.38 -3.69
C PRO A 211 27.06 55.63 -3.88
N HIS A 212 26.71 56.29 -2.78
CA HIS A 212 25.87 57.50 -2.79
C HIS A 212 26.49 58.67 -3.57
N GLU A 213 27.82 58.67 -3.73
CA GLU A 213 28.59 59.70 -4.44
C GLU A 213 28.55 59.56 -5.98
N ALA A 214 28.08 58.42 -6.50
CA ALA A 214 28.00 58.18 -7.94
C ALA A 214 26.75 58.83 -8.55
N LYS A 215 26.89 59.49 -9.71
CA LYS A 215 25.75 60.11 -10.43
C LYS A 215 24.65 59.09 -10.71
N ALA A 216 23.40 59.43 -10.39
CA ALA A 216 22.24 58.60 -10.69
C ALA A 216 22.21 58.21 -12.18
N ILE A 217 21.92 56.94 -12.47
CA ILE A 217 21.74 56.48 -13.84
C ILE A 217 20.40 57.06 -14.32
N GLY A 218 20.44 57.97 -15.29
CA GLY A 218 19.23 58.60 -15.84
C GLY A 218 18.44 57.71 -16.81
N ASP A 219 19.04 56.61 -17.28
CA ASP A 219 18.44 55.73 -18.30
C ASP A 219 18.27 54.30 -17.79
N GLN A 220 17.01 53.87 -17.68
CA GLN A 220 16.60 52.53 -17.25
C GLN A 220 17.19 51.42 -18.14
N LYS A 221 17.53 51.73 -19.40
CA LYS A 221 18.12 50.77 -20.34
C LYS A 221 19.51 50.30 -19.91
N VAL A 222 20.30 51.20 -19.32
CA VAL A 222 21.65 50.88 -18.83
C VAL A 222 21.58 49.99 -17.59
N VAL A 223 20.59 50.25 -16.72
CA VAL A 223 20.32 49.42 -15.54
C VAL A 223 19.95 47.99 -15.95
N ASN A 224 19.04 47.85 -16.92
CA ASN A 224 18.64 46.54 -17.43
C ASN A 224 19.80 45.80 -18.10
N ALA A 225 20.62 46.49 -18.90
CA ALA A 225 21.80 45.88 -19.54
C ALA A 225 22.84 45.36 -18.53
N ILE A 226 23.03 46.08 -17.41
CA ILE A 226 23.91 45.66 -16.32
C ILE A 226 23.33 44.43 -15.61
N LEU A 227 22.03 44.44 -15.31
CA LEU A 227 21.33 43.30 -14.72
C LEU A 227 21.39 42.07 -15.63
N ASP A 228 21.09 42.23 -16.92
CA ASP A 228 21.13 41.14 -17.91
C ASP A 228 22.55 40.57 -18.09
N SER A 229 23.58 41.42 -18.10
CA SER A 229 24.98 40.98 -18.12
C SER A 229 25.38 40.24 -16.83
N PHE A 230 24.85 40.66 -15.68
CA PHE A 230 25.13 40.01 -14.41
C PHE A 230 24.41 38.66 -14.32
N THR A 231 23.12 38.62 -14.64
CA THR A 231 22.32 37.40 -14.65
C THR A 231 22.86 36.40 -15.67
N SER A 232 23.22 36.80 -16.89
CA SER A 232 23.77 35.85 -17.89
C SER A 232 25.10 35.21 -17.48
N ARG A 233 25.95 35.94 -16.73
CA ARG A 233 27.25 35.45 -16.28
C ARG A 233 27.22 34.67 -14.98
N HIS A 234 26.22 34.92 -14.13
CA HIS A 234 26.17 34.37 -12.77
C HIS A 234 24.93 33.49 -12.49
N SER A 235 23.95 33.41 -13.41
CA SER A 235 22.83 32.47 -13.30
C SER A 235 23.15 31.11 -13.92
N GLY A 236 22.50 30.07 -13.41
CA GLY A 236 22.65 28.70 -13.91
C GLY A 236 23.69 27.89 -13.14
N LEU A 237 23.44 26.58 -13.02
CA LEU A 237 24.34 25.62 -12.35
C LEU A 237 25.78 25.66 -12.90
N ARG A 238 25.93 25.90 -14.21
CA ARG A 238 27.22 25.98 -14.92
C ARG A 238 28.07 27.19 -14.49
N ASN A 239 27.42 28.25 -14.02
CA ASN A 239 28.06 29.52 -13.68
C ASN A 239 28.18 29.74 -12.16
N SER A 240 27.86 28.74 -11.34
CA SER A 240 27.73 28.83 -9.87
C SER A 240 29.04 29.14 -9.10
N PHE A 241 30.16 29.33 -9.80
CA PHE A 241 31.48 29.70 -9.24
C PHE A 241 32.17 30.81 -10.04
N SER A 242 31.42 31.53 -10.88
CA SER A 242 31.94 32.63 -11.68
C SER A 242 32.29 33.83 -10.79
N VAL A 243 33.49 34.37 -10.94
CA VAL A 243 33.94 35.53 -10.18
C VAL A 243 33.28 36.80 -10.73
N ALA A 244 32.49 37.48 -9.92
CA ALA A 244 31.85 38.74 -10.28
C ALA A 244 32.82 39.92 -10.10
N MET A 245 33.01 40.71 -11.15
CA MET A 245 33.73 41.99 -11.07
C MET A 245 32.70 43.13 -11.00
N LEU A 246 32.69 43.87 -9.90
CA LEU A 246 31.82 45.03 -9.69
C LEU A 246 32.59 46.32 -9.98
N GLN A 247 32.00 47.24 -10.74
CA GLN A 247 32.62 48.52 -11.12
C GLN A 247 32.28 49.64 -10.14
N GLU A 248 33.07 50.71 -10.11
CA GLU A 248 32.75 51.97 -9.40
C GLU A 248 32.41 51.84 -7.91
N GLY A 249 33.04 50.90 -7.19
CA GLY A 249 32.78 50.71 -5.75
C GLY A 249 31.42 50.09 -5.42
N MET A 250 30.72 49.53 -6.41
CA MET A 250 29.50 48.75 -6.20
C MET A 250 29.78 47.55 -5.29
N GLN A 251 28.89 47.31 -4.33
CA GLN A 251 28.99 46.18 -3.41
C GLN A 251 27.81 45.24 -3.61
N TYR A 252 28.10 43.94 -3.69
CA TYR A 252 27.07 42.91 -3.65
C TYR A 252 26.82 42.52 -2.19
N LYS A 253 25.67 42.91 -1.65
CA LYS A 253 25.23 42.47 -0.33
C LYS A 253 24.39 41.21 -0.48
N GLN A 254 24.94 40.08 -0.06
CA GLN A 254 24.20 38.83 -0.04
C GLN A 254 23.10 38.90 1.02
N LEU A 255 21.84 38.69 0.63
CA LEU A 255 20.74 38.53 1.59
C LEU A 255 20.88 37.15 2.26
N ALA A 256 20.72 37.10 3.57
CA ALA A 256 21.03 35.91 4.37
C ALA A 256 20.11 34.72 4.01
N MET A 257 20.57 33.80 3.16
CA MET A 257 19.82 32.63 2.68
C MET A 257 19.72 31.48 3.70
N ASN A 258 20.51 31.50 4.79
CA ASN A 258 20.72 30.31 5.63
C ASN A 258 19.45 29.86 6.40
N ASN A 259 18.63 30.80 6.87
CA ASN A 259 17.38 30.49 7.59
C ASN A 259 16.28 29.97 6.65
N GLU A 260 16.19 30.48 5.42
CA GLU A 260 15.19 30.04 4.44
C GLU A 260 15.50 28.64 3.91
N GLN A 261 16.78 28.29 3.72
CA GLN A 261 17.19 26.95 3.29
C GLN A 261 16.81 25.89 4.33
N ALA A 262 17.01 26.17 5.62
CA ALA A 262 16.61 25.28 6.70
C ALA A 262 15.07 25.11 6.75
N GLN A 263 14.32 26.20 6.61
CA GLN A 263 12.85 26.15 6.56
C GLN A 263 12.32 25.42 5.31
N LEU A 264 12.99 25.54 4.17
CA LEU A 264 12.65 24.84 2.94
C LEU A 264 12.85 23.34 3.09
N LEU A 265 13.94 22.90 3.72
CA LEU A 265 14.19 21.49 4.00
C LEU A 265 13.10 20.90 4.93
N GLU A 266 12.77 21.62 6.00
CA GLU A 266 11.70 21.20 6.93
C GLU A 266 10.33 21.15 6.23
N SER A 267 10.05 22.09 5.32
CA SER A 267 8.82 22.08 4.51
C SER A 267 8.74 20.86 3.59
N ARG A 268 9.86 20.45 2.98
CA ARG A 268 9.92 19.23 2.15
C ARG A 268 9.71 17.97 2.96
N LYS A 269 10.32 17.88 4.14
CA LYS A 269 10.10 16.77 5.09
C LYS A 269 8.64 16.69 5.52
N TYR A 270 8.03 17.83 5.88
CA TYR A 270 6.63 17.87 6.26
C TYR A 270 5.70 17.43 5.11
N GLY A 271 5.97 17.89 3.89
CA GLY A 271 5.25 17.46 2.69
C GLY A 271 5.33 15.95 2.45
N ALA A 272 6.50 15.34 2.68
CA ALA A 272 6.67 13.90 2.59
C ALA A 272 5.79 13.15 3.63
N ILE A 273 5.76 13.62 4.88
CA ILE A 273 4.93 13.03 5.94
C ILE A 273 3.43 13.16 5.62
N GLU A 274 3.01 14.27 5.04
CA GLU A 274 1.61 14.49 4.64
C GLU A 274 1.17 13.51 3.53
N ILE A 275 2.03 13.27 2.54
CA ILE A 275 1.80 12.28 1.49
C ILE A 275 1.80 10.85 2.07
N CYS A 276 2.72 10.51 2.96
CA CYS A 276 2.72 9.23 3.67
C CYS A 276 1.41 8.98 4.42
N ARG A 277 0.88 10.02 5.08
CA ARG A 277 -0.37 9.95 5.83
C ARG A 277 -1.56 9.62 4.92
N LEU A 278 -1.58 10.11 3.67
CA LEU A 278 -2.62 9.78 2.70
C LEU A 278 -2.72 8.27 2.44
N TYR A 279 -1.58 7.60 2.30
CA TYR A 279 -1.50 6.16 2.05
C TYR A 279 -1.40 5.32 3.32
N LYS A 280 -1.38 5.95 4.50
CA LYS A 280 -1.15 5.33 5.84
C LYS A 280 0.20 4.63 5.97
N ILE A 281 1.18 4.99 5.15
CA ILE A 281 2.50 4.36 5.15
C ILE A 281 3.38 5.03 6.22
N PRO A 282 4.03 4.27 7.10
CA PRO A 282 5.01 4.84 8.02
C PRO A 282 6.20 5.49 7.27
N PRO A 283 6.66 6.69 7.66
CA PRO A 283 7.74 7.40 6.95
C PRO A 283 9.07 6.63 6.84
N HIS A 284 9.39 5.76 7.80
CA HIS A 284 10.64 4.98 7.77
C HIS A 284 10.69 4.01 6.57
N MET A 285 9.55 3.55 6.05
CA MET A 285 9.48 2.65 4.90
C MET A 285 9.85 3.33 3.58
N ILE A 286 9.79 4.67 3.52
CA ILE A 286 10.18 5.45 2.34
C ILE A 286 11.56 6.12 2.50
N GLY A 287 12.30 5.76 3.56
CA GLY A 287 13.67 6.24 3.81
C GLY A 287 13.81 7.40 4.81
N GLU A 288 12.73 7.82 5.48
CA GLU A 288 12.79 8.88 6.51
C GLU A 288 12.95 8.29 7.92
N LEU A 289 14.19 8.25 8.42
CA LEU A 289 14.59 7.53 9.64
C LEU A 289 14.98 8.44 10.82
N GLU A 290 14.84 9.77 10.70
CA GLU A 290 15.43 10.75 11.64
C GLU A 290 14.98 10.60 13.11
N ARG A 291 13.85 9.92 13.37
CA ARG A 291 13.32 9.68 14.73
C ARG A 291 13.07 8.20 15.08
N ALA A 292 13.52 7.26 14.24
CA ALA A 292 13.25 5.84 14.44
C ALA A 292 14.41 5.12 15.15
N THR A 293 14.15 4.51 16.31
CA THR A 293 15.06 3.56 16.97
C THR A 293 14.75 2.13 16.49
N ASN A 294 15.74 1.22 16.49
CA ASN A 294 15.60 -0.14 15.92
C ASN A 294 14.39 -0.92 16.45
N ASN A 295 14.13 -0.89 17.77
CA ASN A 295 12.95 -1.57 18.36
C ASN A 295 11.61 -0.96 17.90
N ASN A 296 11.60 0.32 17.54
CA ASN A 296 10.40 0.98 17.03
C ASN A 296 10.13 0.57 15.57
N ILE A 297 11.17 0.26 14.79
CA ILE A 297 11.05 -0.11 13.37
C ILE A 297 10.33 -1.45 13.20
N GLU A 298 10.65 -2.47 14.00
CA GLU A 298 9.99 -3.78 13.92
C GLU A 298 8.48 -3.67 14.22
N HIS A 299 8.12 -2.95 15.29
CA HIS A 299 6.73 -2.68 15.63
C HIS A 299 6.02 -1.86 14.55
N GLN A 300 6.68 -0.85 13.96
CA GLN A 300 6.10 -0.07 12.87
C GLN A 300 5.96 -0.88 11.57
N GLY A 301 6.84 -1.86 11.31
CA GLY A 301 6.69 -2.82 10.22
C GLY A 301 5.44 -3.68 10.36
N LEU A 302 5.17 -4.18 11.57
CA LEU A 302 3.92 -4.90 11.86
C LEU A 302 2.69 -3.99 11.72
N GLN A 303 2.76 -2.75 12.21
CA GLN A 303 1.67 -1.78 12.05
C GLN A 303 1.36 -1.49 10.59
N PHE A 304 2.37 -1.41 9.73
CA PHE A 304 2.17 -1.27 8.28
C PHE A 304 1.39 -2.46 7.71
N VAL A 305 1.77 -3.69 8.04
CA VAL A 305 1.06 -4.89 7.57
C VAL A 305 -0.40 -4.89 8.04
N ILE A 306 -0.64 -4.62 9.33
CA ILE A 306 -1.97 -4.73 9.95
C ILE A 306 -2.91 -3.59 9.52
N TYR A 307 -2.45 -2.34 9.57
CA TYR A 307 -3.33 -1.18 9.38
C TYR A 307 -3.34 -0.63 7.95
N THR A 308 -2.32 -0.97 7.15
CA THR A 308 -2.21 -0.47 5.78
C THR A 308 -2.47 -1.58 4.76
N LEU A 309 -1.65 -2.63 4.75
CA LEU A 309 -1.72 -3.69 3.74
C LEU A 309 -2.97 -4.57 3.88
N LEU A 310 -3.27 -5.05 5.08
CA LEU A 310 -4.37 -6.00 5.32
C LEU A 310 -5.74 -5.46 4.83
N PRO A 311 -6.12 -4.19 5.06
CA PRO A 311 -7.34 -3.62 4.48
C PRO A 311 -7.37 -3.62 2.94
N TRP A 312 -6.23 -3.38 2.27
CA TRP A 312 -6.14 -3.44 0.81
C TRP A 312 -6.30 -4.87 0.31
N VAL A 313 -5.60 -5.82 0.93
CA VAL A 313 -5.66 -7.23 0.59
C VAL A 313 -7.07 -7.79 0.77
N LYS A 314 -7.70 -7.57 1.93
CA LYS A 314 -9.06 -8.04 2.22
C LYS A 314 -10.10 -7.48 1.24
N ARG A 315 -9.92 -6.24 0.81
CA ARG A 315 -10.77 -5.59 -0.21
C ARG A 315 -10.63 -6.27 -1.57
N ILE A 316 -9.41 -6.63 -1.98
CA ILE A 316 -9.15 -7.35 -3.22
C ILE A 316 -9.74 -8.77 -3.13
N GLU A 317 -9.48 -9.50 -2.05
CA GLU A 317 -10.04 -10.84 -1.80
C GLU A 317 -11.57 -10.83 -1.87
N ALA A 318 -12.22 -9.89 -1.18
CA ALA A 318 -13.67 -9.78 -1.17
C ALA A 318 -14.24 -9.47 -2.56
N ALA A 319 -13.58 -8.61 -3.33
CA ALA A 319 -13.98 -8.33 -4.72
C ALA A 319 -13.78 -9.57 -5.62
N MET A 320 -12.68 -10.30 -5.46
CA MET A 320 -12.41 -11.52 -6.22
C MET A 320 -13.44 -12.61 -5.90
N MET A 321 -13.77 -12.82 -4.62
CA MET A 321 -14.83 -13.75 -4.22
C MET A 321 -16.21 -13.33 -4.75
N ARG A 322 -16.49 -12.03 -4.85
CA ARG A 322 -17.75 -11.50 -5.39
C ARG A 322 -17.89 -11.67 -6.90
N ASP A 323 -16.81 -11.53 -7.66
CA ASP A 323 -16.91 -11.47 -9.14
C ASP A 323 -16.44 -12.76 -9.82
N LEU A 324 -15.47 -13.47 -9.22
CA LEU A 324 -14.82 -14.63 -9.84
C LEU A 324 -15.47 -15.96 -9.46
N LEU A 325 -15.99 -16.06 -8.22
CA LEU A 325 -16.66 -17.28 -7.74
C LEU A 325 -18.17 -17.23 -8.00
N LEU A 326 -18.72 -18.36 -8.43
CA LEU A 326 -20.16 -18.54 -8.57
C LEU A 326 -20.83 -18.49 -7.19
N PRO A 327 -22.09 -18.00 -7.07
CA PRO A 327 -22.78 -17.93 -5.78
C PRO A 327 -22.86 -19.28 -5.03
N GLN A 328 -22.93 -20.39 -5.77
CA GLN A 328 -22.97 -21.74 -5.20
C GLN A 328 -21.60 -22.15 -4.63
N GLU A 329 -20.51 -21.76 -5.28
CA GLU A 329 -19.14 -22.12 -4.90
C GLU A 329 -18.64 -21.36 -3.66
N ARG A 330 -19.17 -20.16 -3.37
CA ARG A 330 -18.70 -19.31 -2.25
C ARG A 330 -18.88 -19.92 -0.85
N LYS A 331 -19.72 -20.95 -0.75
CA LYS A 331 -19.89 -21.71 0.50
C LYS A 331 -18.66 -22.56 0.80
N ASP A 332 -18.10 -23.17 -0.22
CA ASP A 332 -17.05 -24.18 -0.07
C ASP A 332 -15.68 -23.63 -0.47
N LEU A 333 -15.63 -22.68 -1.41
CA LEU A 333 -14.41 -22.09 -1.94
C LEU A 333 -14.23 -20.64 -1.51
N TYR A 334 -12.98 -20.24 -1.28
CA TYR A 334 -12.62 -18.86 -1.00
C TYR A 334 -11.18 -18.56 -1.47
N ILE A 335 -10.93 -17.29 -1.79
CA ILE A 335 -9.64 -16.81 -2.29
C ILE A 335 -8.96 -16.02 -1.17
N GLU A 336 -7.69 -16.33 -0.88
CA GLU A 336 -6.93 -15.70 0.19
C GLU A 336 -5.49 -15.43 -0.25
N PHE A 337 -4.98 -14.24 0.10
CA PHE A 337 -3.57 -13.91 0.01
C PHE A 337 -2.84 -14.33 1.28
N ASN A 338 -1.72 -15.01 1.11
CA ASN A 338 -0.92 -15.47 2.24
C ASN A 338 -0.03 -14.35 2.79
N LEU A 339 -0.50 -13.70 3.86
CA LEU A 339 0.22 -12.66 4.61
C LEU A 339 1.22 -13.21 5.63
N SER A 340 1.21 -14.52 5.89
CA SER A 340 2.09 -15.13 6.89
C SER A 340 3.56 -14.92 6.56
N GLY A 341 3.93 -14.80 5.28
CA GLY A 341 5.28 -14.45 4.85
C GLY A 341 5.79 -13.13 5.44
N LEU A 342 4.95 -12.10 5.50
CA LEU A 342 5.31 -10.78 6.03
C LEU A 342 5.28 -10.72 7.55
N LEU A 343 4.33 -11.43 8.17
CA LEU A 343 4.23 -11.52 9.63
C LEU A 343 5.32 -12.41 10.25
N ARG A 344 6.05 -13.18 9.43
CA ARG A 344 7.19 -13.99 9.86
C ARG A 344 8.41 -13.18 10.31
N ALA A 345 8.48 -11.86 10.05
CA ALA A 345 9.59 -11.06 10.53
C ALA A 345 9.77 -11.12 12.07
N ASP A 346 8.69 -11.39 12.83
CA ASP A 346 8.71 -11.61 14.29
C ASP A 346 8.42 -13.08 14.67
N GLN A 347 9.07 -14.04 13.99
CA GLN A 347 8.95 -15.46 14.36
C GLN A 347 9.34 -15.73 15.81
N LYS A 348 10.31 -14.98 16.35
CA LYS A 348 10.82 -15.19 17.70
C LYS A 348 9.74 -14.93 18.74
N SER A 349 9.13 -13.74 18.76
CA SER A 349 8.11 -13.43 19.78
C SER A 349 6.87 -14.30 19.61
N ARG A 350 6.55 -14.71 18.38
CA ARG A 350 5.45 -15.62 18.10
C ARG A 350 5.71 -17.04 18.64
N TYR A 351 6.89 -17.61 18.41
CA TYR A 351 7.25 -18.91 18.98
C TYR A 351 7.41 -18.87 20.50
N GLU A 352 7.91 -17.75 21.05
CA GLU A 352 7.92 -17.52 22.49
C GLU A 352 6.50 -17.47 23.06
N SER A 353 5.55 -16.84 22.38
CA SER A 353 4.13 -16.85 22.76
C SER A 353 3.54 -18.26 22.76
N TYR A 354 3.84 -19.09 21.75
CA TYR A 354 3.41 -20.49 21.73
C TYR A 354 4.08 -21.34 22.81
N ALA A 355 5.36 -21.08 23.11
CA ALA A 355 6.08 -21.75 24.18
C ALA A 355 5.46 -21.42 25.55
N LEU A 356 5.17 -20.14 25.83
CA LEU A 356 4.42 -19.70 27.02
C LEU A 356 3.03 -20.33 27.06
N GLY A 357 2.36 -20.37 25.91
CA GLY A 357 1.08 -21.03 25.69
C GLY A 357 1.04 -22.48 26.19
N ARG A 358 2.02 -23.24 25.73
CA ARG A 358 2.17 -24.66 26.04
C ARG A 358 2.70 -24.89 27.46
N GLN A 359 3.53 -23.98 27.97
CA GLN A 359 4.02 -24.01 29.35
C GLN A 359 2.90 -23.79 30.38
N TRP A 360 1.96 -22.89 30.08
CA TRP A 360 0.82 -22.60 30.95
C TRP A 360 -0.37 -23.55 30.73
N GLY A 361 -0.32 -24.42 29.73
CA GLY A 361 -1.29 -25.51 29.56
C GLY A 361 -2.59 -25.18 28.86
N TRP A 362 -2.69 -24.01 28.23
CA TRP A 362 -3.88 -23.56 27.52
C TRP A 362 -3.77 -23.70 26.00
N PHE A 363 -2.59 -24.06 25.48
CA PHE A 363 -2.39 -24.47 24.10
C PHE A 363 -1.90 -25.92 24.01
N SER A 364 -2.61 -26.74 23.23
CA SER A 364 -2.13 -28.04 22.76
C SER A 364 -1.28 -27.90 21.49
N VAL A 365 -0.60 -28.98 21.08
CA VAL A 365 0.19 -28.96 19.82
C VAL A 365 -0.73 -28.77 18.62
N ASN A 366 -1.91 -29.39 18.62
CA ASN A 366 -2.88 -29.25 17.54
C ASN A 366 -3.53 -27.86 17.50
N ASP A 367 -3.71 -27.18 18.63
CA ASP A 367 -4.19 -25.79 18.62
C ASP A 367 -3.19 -24.84 17.96
N ILE A 368 -1.90 -25.00 18.25
CA ILE A 368 -0.83 -24.23 17.59
C ILE A 368 -0.84 -24.57 16.10
N ARG A 369 -0.95 -25.85 15.73
CA ARG A 369 -1.04 -26.24 14.31
C ARG A 369 -2.26 -25.69 13.61
N ARG A 370 -3.42 -25.63 14.27
CA ARG A 370 -4.63 -24.98 13.75
C ARG A 370 -4.40 -23.49 13.50
N LEU A 371 -3.77 -22.78 14.44
CA LEU A 371 -3.38 -21.35 14.26
C LEU A 371 -2.35 -21.16 13.13
N GLU A 372 -1.48 -22.13 12.92
CA GLU A 372 -0.49 -22.16 11.82
C GLU A 372 -1.07 -22.67 10.50
N ASN A 373 -2.35 -23.07 10.47
CA ASN A 373 -2.98 -23.76 9.35
C ASN A 373 -2.20 -25.01 8.87
N GLN A 374 -1.59 -25.74 9.81
CA GLN A 374 -0.95 -27.03 9.58
C GLN A 374 -1.92 -28.16 9.91
N PRO A 375 -1.79 -29.32 9.24
CA PRO A 375 -2.61 -30.48 9.56
C PRO A 375 -2.36 -30.95 11.02
N PRO A 376 -3.41 -31.40 11.72
CA PRO A 376 -3.28 -31.94 13.06
C PRO A 376 -2.44 -33.21 13.06
N ILE A 377 -1.83 -33.53 14.20
CA ILE A 377 -1.13 -34.80 14.41
C ILE A 377 -1.84 -35.69 15.44
N PRO A 378 -1.73 -37.01 15.28
CA PRO A 378 -2.17 -37.97 16.30
C PRO A 378 -1.48 -37.68 17.64
N GLY A 379 -2.27 -37.56 18.72
CA GLY A 379 -1.76 -37.26 20.06
C GLY A 379 -1.36 -35.79 20.28
N GLY A 380 -1.74 -34.89 19.38
CA GLY A 380 -1.44 -33.45 19.50
C GLY A 380 -2.37 -32.65 20.42
N ASP A 381 -3.51 -33.22 20.84
CA ASP A 381 -4.54 -32.57 21.68
C ASP A 381 -4.25 -32.70 23.20
N ILE A 382 -2.97 -32.81 23.56
CA ILE A 382 -2.55 -32.95 24.96
C ILE A 382 -2.22 -31.57 25.53
N TYR A 383 -2.93 -31.19 26.60
CA TYR A 383 -2.66 -29.98 27.38
C TYR A 383 -1.74 -30.31 28.56
N LEU A 384 -0.72 -29.48 28.79
CA LEU A 384 0.29 -29.70 29.84
C LEU A 384 -0.07 -28.89 31.09
N THR A 385 -0.14 -29.50 32.26
CA THR A 385 -0.30 -28.75 33.51
C THR A 385 1.08 -28.41 34.08
N PRO A 386 1.39 -27.13 34.37
CA PRO A 386 2.67 -26.78 35.00
C PRO A 386 2.77 -27.37 36.41
N LEU A 387 3.72 -28.30 36.61
CA LEU A 387 3.98 -29.00 37.88
C LEU A 387 4.36 -28.06 39.05
N ASN A 388 4.81 -26.84 38.76
CA ASN A 388 5.35 -25.90 39.76
C ASN A 388 4.34 -24.86 40.30
N MET A 389 3.09 -24.87 39.82
CA MET A 389 2.06 -23.94 40.28
C MET A 389 1.05 -24.63 41.21
N VAL A 390 1.48 -24.94 42.43
CA VAL A 390 0.58 -25.32 43.52
C VAL A 390 0.09 -24.04 44.20
N SER A 391 -1.19 -23.94 44.54
CA SER A 391 -1.68 -22.77 45.28
C SER A 391 -1.01 -22.72 46.65
N THR A 392 -0.64 -21.52 47.11
CA THR A 392 0.00 -21.29 48.43
C THR A 392 -0.85 -21.76 49.62
N GLY A 393 -2.09 -22.21 49.39
CA GLY A 393 -2.99 -22.80 50.39
C GLY A 393 -3.14 -24.33 50.32
N LYS A 394 -2.47 -25.02 49.39
CA LYS A 394 -2.49 -26.49 49.32
C LYS A 394 -1.09 -27.04 49.02
N LEU A 395 -0.23 -27.02 50.03
CA LEU A 395 0.81 -28.05 50.12
C LEU A 395 0.09 -29.41 50.20
N PRO A 396 0.45 -30.42 49.38
CA PRO A 396 -0.07 -31.76 49.58
C PRO A 396 0.41 -32.27 50.95
N GLN A 397 -0.48 -32.30 51.93
CA GLN A 397 -0.36 -33.20 53.08
C GLN A 397 -0.45 -34.63 52.53
N GLY A 398 0.70 -35.20 52.17
CA GLY A 398 0.70 -36.45 51.43
C GLY A 398 2.08 -37.02 51.14
N ILE A 399 3.06 -36.86 52.03
CA ILE A 399 3.97 -37.98 52.28
C ILE A 399 3.32 -38.71 53.45
N SER A 400 2.48 -39.69 53.14
CA SER A 400 1.90 -40.57 54.15
C SER A 400 3.07 -41.14 54.95
N GLN A 401 3.13 -40.84 56.26
CA GLN A 401 4.04 -41.55 57.15
C GLN A 401 3.76 -43.05 56.99
N ALA A 402 4.79 -43.84 56.75
CA ALA A 402 4.66 -45.28 56.55
C ALA A 402 3.91 -45.91 57.73
N THR A 403 2.94 -46.76 57.43
CA THR A 403 2.13 -47.45 58.44
C THR A 403 3.05 -48.37 59.27
N GLN A 404 2.80 -48.55 60.57
CA GLN A 404 3.67 -49.35 61.46
C GLN A 404 3.94 -50.79 60.95
N GLU A 405 3.03 -51.35 60.16
CA GLU A 405 3.20 -52.65 59.50
C GLU A 405 4.27 -52.64 58.42
N GLN A 406 4.36 -51.57 57.63
CA GLN A 406 5.36 -51.39 56.57
C GLN A 406 6.75 -51.13 57.14
N ILE A 407 6.84 -50.49 58.32
CA ILE A 407 8.11 -50.29 59.03
C ILE A 407 8.65 -51.63 59.56
N LYS A 408 7.79 -52.49 60.12
CA LYS A 408 8.18 -53.82 60.57
C LYS A 408 8.62 -54.74 59.43
N GLU A 409 7.98 -54.62 58.26
CA GLU A 409 8.35 -55.39 57.07
C GLU A 409 9.74 -54.99 56.54
N ILE A 410 10.07 -53.69 56.59
CA ILE A 410 11.39 -53.16 56.24
C ILE A 410 12.45 -53.55 57.28
N GLU A 411 12.15 -53.51 58.59
CA GLU A 411 13.07 -53.98 59.64
C GLU A 411 13.36 -55.48 59.53
N ALA A 412 12.35 -56.30 59.18
CA ALA A 412 12.54 -57.74 58.96
C ALA A 412 13.44 -58.05 57.75
N ILE A 413 13.43 -57.20 56.74
CA ILE A 413 14.31 -57.30 55.57
C ILE A 413 15.74 -56.86 55.91
N LEU A 414 15.90 -55.81 56.72
CA LEU A 414 17.20 -55.24 57.10
C LEU A 414 17.96 -56.07 58.16
N CYS A 415 17.28 -56.82 59.02
CA CYS A 415 17.94 -57.68 60.02
C CYS A 415 18.39 -59.07 59.50
N ARG A 416 18.25 -59.35 58.19
CA ARG A 416 18.70 -60.61 57.56
C ARG A 416 20.02 -60.49 56.76
N SER A 417 20.75 -59.39 56.89
CA SER A 417 22.07 -59.18 56.28
C SER A 417 23.17 -59.04 57.31
#